data_AF-A0A943MQ49-F1
#
_entry.id   AF-A0A943MQ49-F1
#
_cell.length_a   1.000
_cell.length_b   1.000
_cell.length_c   1.000
_cell.angle_alpha   90.00
_cell.angle_beta   90.00
_cell.angle_gamma   90.00
#
_symmetry.space_group_name_H-M   'P 1'
#
loop_
_entity.id
_entity.type
_entity.pdbx_description
1 polymer ?
#
loop_
_entity_poly.entity_id
_entity_poly.type
_entity_poly.pdbx_seq_one_letter_code
_entity_poly.pdbx_strand_id
1 'polypeptide(L)'
;MFEQRINIDRMEQAVALFGSFDENIKLIENEYAVNVVGRGSEIKVSGEPENVAKAVRVIESLLTLINRGEALSEQNVRYCIALVNEGTEEKIESLAGDCICVTSKGKPVKPKTLGQKKYCSAIKENTITIG
;
A
#
# COMPACT_ATOMS: atom_id res chain seq x y z
N MET A 1 -5.45 -8.03 -24.76
CA MET A 1 -5.00 -6.85 -23.98
C MET A 1 -6.22 -6.24 -23.32
N PHE A 2 -6.33 -6.41 -22.01
CA PHE A 2 -7.39 -5.85 -21.17
C PHE A 2 -6.92 -4.52 -20.59
N GLU A 3 -7.83 -3.58 -20.39
CA GLU A 3 -7.53 -2.30 -19.76
C GLU A 3 -8.55 -1.95 -18.68
N GLN A 4 -8.08 -1.37 -17.58
CA GLN A 4 -8.90 -0.86 -16.50
C GLN A 4 -8.43 0.54 -16.10
N ARG A 5 -9.37 1.40 -15.72
CA ARG A 5 -9.13 2.80 -15.37
C ARG A 5 -9.52 3.05 -13.93
N ILE A 6 -8.69 3.80 -13.22
CA ILE A 6 -8.88 4.22 -11.84
C ILE A 6 -8.87 5.74 -11.82
N ASN A 7 -9.92 6.34 -11.26
CA ASN A 7 -9.97 7.79 -11.07
C ASN A 7 -9.34 8.17 -9.73
N ILE A 8 -8.55 9.23 -9.74
CA ILE A 8 -7.92 9.83 -8.57
C ILE A 8 -8.57 11.18 -8.30
N ASP A 9 -9.12 11.37 -7.10
CA ASP A 9 -9.76 12.63 -6.73
C ASP A 9 -8.78 13.80 -6.56
N ARG A 10 -7.52 13.52 -6.17
CA ARG A 10 -6.51 14.55 -5.89
C ARG A 10 -5.19 14.26 -6.58
N MET A 11 -4.63 15.23 -7.30
CA MET A 11 -3.30 15.09 -7.92
C MET A 11 -2.18 14.73 -6.93
N GLU A 12 -2.29 15.18 -5.67
CA GLU A 12 -1.35 14.83 -4.60
C GLU A 12 -1.28 13.32 -4.36
N GLN A 13 -2.40 12.61 -4.49
CA GLN A 13 -2.44 11.15 -4.36
C GLN A 13 -1.73 10.47 -5.53
N ALA A 14 -1.88 11.01 -6.74
CA ALA A 14 -1.16 10.53 -7.92
C ALA A 14 0.35 10.66 -7.71
N VAL A 15 0.82 11.82 -7.26
CA VAL A 15 2.25 12.06 -7.00
C VAL A 15 2.78 11.11 -5.93
N ALA A 16 2.05 10.93 -4.82
CA ALA A 16 2.44 10.01 -3.75
C ALA A 16 2.46 8.55 -4.20
N LEU A 17 1.49 8.14 -5.04
CA LEU A 17 1.40 6.79 -5.58
C LEU A 17 2.57 6.49 -6.51
N PHE A 18 2.90 7.40 -7.44
CA PHE A 18 3.99 7.21 -8.39
C PHE A 18 5.36 7.19 -7.69
N GLY A 19 5.54 8.01 -6.66
CA GLY A 19 6.80 8.09 -5.93
C GLY A 19 7.88 8.82 -6.73
N SER A 20 9.13 8.72 -6.29
CA SER A 20 10.23 9.39 -6.97
C SER A 20 10.57 8.63 -8.26
N PHE A 21 10.59 9.31 -9.41
CA PHE A 21 10.91 8.70 -10.71
C PHE A 21 10.06 7.46 -11.04
N ASP A 22 8.80 7.46 -10.60
CA ASP A 22 7.82 6.38 -10.80
C ASP A 22 8.22 5.04 -10.17
N GLU A 23 9.06 5.06 -9.13
CA GLU A 23 9.62 3.87 -8.48
C GLU A 23 8.55 2.86 -8.02
N ASN A 24 7.45 3.35 -7.44
CA ASN A 24 6.40 2.51 -6.88
C ASN A 24 5.62 1.81 -7.99
N ILE A 25 5.32 2.55 -9.06
CA ILE A 25 4.57 2.02 -10.21
C ILE A 25 5.42 1.01 -10.97
N LYS A 26 6.70 1.30 -11.21
CA LYS A 26 7.63 0.34 -11.82
C LYS A 26 7.69 -0.98 -11.05
N LEU A 27 7.59 -0.92 -9.72
CA LEU A 27 7.56 -2.11 -8.87
C LEU A 27 6.33 -2.98 -9.16
N ILE A 28 5.16 -2.35 -9.29
CA ILE A 28 3.88 -3.03 -9.61
C ILE A 28 3.89 -3.54 -11.06
N GLU A 29 4.39 -2.74 -12.01
CA GLU A 29 4.52 -3.13 -13.42
C GLU A 29 5.41 -4.36 -13.59
N ASN A 30 6.57 -4.38 -12.91
CA ASN A 30 7.49 -5.51 -12.97
C ASN A 30 6.92 -6.77 -12.32
N GLU A 31 6.17 -6.63 -11.22
CA GLU A 31 5.58 -7.78 -10.52
C GLU A 31 4.48 -8.46 -11.34
N TYR A 32 3.58 -7.67 -11.94
CA TYR A 32 2.41 -8.19 -12.64
C TYR A 32 2.58 -8.21 -14.17
N ALA A 33 3.73 -7.79 -14.71
CA ALA A 33 3.95 -7.62 -16.15
C ALA A 33 2.84 -6.79 -16.83
N VAL A 34 2.43 -5.70 -16.18
CA VAL A 34 1.41 -4.76 -16.67
C VAL A 34 2.05 -3.43 -17.03
N ASN A 35 1.33 -2.62 -17.80
CA ASN A 35 1.69 -1.24 -18.09
C ASN A 35 0.70 -0.29 -17.41
N VAL A 36 1.23 0.63 -16.61
CA VAL A 36 0.48 1.60 -15.81
C VAL A 36 0.83 3.01 -16.26
N VAL A 37 -0.16 3.75 -16.75
CA VAL A 37 0.02 5.12 -17.26
C VAL A 37 -0.89 6.07 -16.51
N GLY A 38 -0.32 7.10 -15.90
CA GLY A 38 -1.06 8.21 -15.32
C GLY A 38 -1.28 9.33 -16.33
N ARG A 39 -2.52 9.79 -16.50
CA ARG A 39 -2.87 11.00 -17.26
C ARG A 39 -3.81 11.88 -16.45
N GLY A 40 -3.28 12.97 -15.90
CA GLY A 40 -4.05 13.90 -15.09
C GLY A 40 -4.59 13.23 -13.82
N SER A 41 -5.91 13.08 -13.74
CA SER A 41 -6.62 12.43 -12.64
C SER A 41 -7.00 10.97 -12.92
N GLU A 42 -6.52 10.36 -14.01
CA GLU A 42 -6.83 8.99 -14.38
C GLU A 42 -5.56 8.13 -14.43
N ILE A 43 -5.61 6.94 -13.82
CA ILE A 43 -4.61 5.88 -13.98
C ILE A 43 -5.20 4.81 -14.88
N LYS A 44 -4.47 4.47 -15.94
CA LYS A 44 -4.81 3.38 -16.83
C LYS A 44 -3.85 2.23 -16.60
N VAL A 45 -4.40 1.04 -16.33
CA VAL A 45 -3.65 -0.21 -16.19
C VAL A 45 -4.00 -1.12 -17.38
N SER A 46 -3.00 -1.68 -18.05
CA SER A 46 -3.20 -2.52 -19.23
C SER A 46 -2.28 -3.74 -19.23
N GLY A 47 -2.80 -4.88 -19.71
CA GLY A 47 -2.07 -6.16 -19.69
C GLY A 47 -2.99 -7.37 -19.80
N GLU A 48 -2.59 -8.47 -19.17
CA GLU A 48 -3.41 -9.68 -19.03
C GLU A 48 -4.52 -9.47 -17.98
N PRO A 49 -5.75 -9.98 -18.21
CA PRO A 49 -6.91 -9.67 -17.36
C PRO A 49 -6.69 -9.94 -15.87
N GLU A 50 -6.10 -11.09 -15.53
CA GLU A 50 -5.85 -11.47 -14.13
C GLU A 50 -4.81 -10.56 -13.47
N ASN A 51 -3.75 -10.21 -14.22
CA ASN A 51 -2.68 -9.35 -13.73
C ASN A 51 -3.14 -7.90 -13.57
N VAL A 52 -3.97 -7.42 -14.51
CA VAL A 52 -4.60 -6.10 -14.41
C VAL A 52 -5.48 -6.04 -13.16
N ALA A 53 -6.29 -7.09 -12.90
CA ALA A 53 -7.13 -7.13 -11.70
C ALA A 53 -6.30 -7.08 -10.40
N LYS A 54 -5.19 -7.83 -10.31
CA LYS A 54 -4.29 -7.78 -9.15
C LYS A 54 -3.61 -6.42 -9.00
N ALA A 55 -3.08 -5.87 -10.09
CA ALA A 55 -2.43 -4.55 -10.07
C ALA A 55 -3.39 -3.43 -9.65
N VAL A 56 -4.64 -3.46 -10.11
CA VAL A 56 -5.68 -2.52 -9.70
C VAL A 56 -5.95 -2.59 -8.20
N ARG A 57 -6.09 -3.80 -7.64
CA ARG A 57 -6.29 -3.97 -6.19
C ARG A 57 -5.12 -3.47 -5.36
N VAL A 58 -3.88 -3.66 -5.83
CA VAL A 58 -2.68 -3.09 -5.17
C VAL A 58 -2.74 -1.57 -5.20
N ILE A 59 -3.09 -0.96 -6.35
CA ILE A 59 -3.21 0.49 -6.48
C ILE A 59 -4.31 1.04 -5.55
N GLU A 60 -5.49 0.41 -5.49
CA GLU A 60 -6.57 0.79 -4.58
C GLU A 60 -6.16 0.70 -3.10
N SER A 61 -5.42 -0.35 -2.74
CA SER A 61 -4.87 -0.52 -1.40
C SER A 61 -3.88 0.58 -1.04
N LEU A 62 -3.00 0.96 -1.97
CA LEU A 62 -2.03 2.05 -1.79
C LEU A 62 -2.71 3.41 -1.70
N LEU A 63 -3.73 3.67 -2.53
CA LEU A 63 -4.56 4.87 -2.44
C LEU A 63 -5.26 4.97 -1.09
N THR A 64 -5.72 3.85 -0.53
CA THR A 64 -6.30 3.79 0.82
C THR A 64 -5.30 4.21 1.89
N LEU A 65 -4.04 3.78 1.78
CA LEU A 65 -2.97 4.23 2.68
C LEU A 65 -2.69 5.74 2.53
N ILE A 66 -2.55 6.23 1.29
CA ILE A 66 -2.31 7.66 1.02
C ILE A 66 -3.45 8.53 1.58
N ASN A 67 -4.70 8.11 1.39
CA ASN A 67 -5.88 8.82 1.90
C ASN A 67 -5.90 8.96 3.42
N ARG A 68 -5.21 8.07 4.13
CA ARG A 68 -5.05 8.11 5.58
C ARG A 68 -3.82 8.91 6.03
N GLY A 69 -3.11 9.56 5.11
CA GLY A 69 -1.91 10.35 5.38
C GLY A 69 -0.64 9.51 5.56
N GLU A 70 -0.64 8.26 5.12
CA GLU A 70 0.55 7.41 5.13
C GLU A 70 1.49 7.77 4.00
N ALA A 71 2.75 8.05 4.33
CA ALA A 71 3.81 8.17 3.33
C ALA A 71 4.13 6.78 2.76
N LEU A 72 3.98 6.61 1.45
CA LEU A 72 4.37 5.38 0.79
C LEU A 72 5.89 5.21 0.80
N SER A 73 6.32 3.99 1.05
CA SER A 73 7.71 3.55 0.92
C SER A 73 7.72 2.25 0.11
N GLU A 74 8.86 1.90 -0.46
CA GLU A 74 9.03 0.65 -1.21
C GLU A 74 8.54 -0.58 -0.41
N GLN A 75 8.81 -0.60 0.90
CA GLN A 75 8.35 -1.66 1.80
C GLN A 75 6.81 -1.74 1.86
N ASN A 76 6.11 -0.61 1.86
CA ASN A 76 4.65 -0.58 1.87
C ASN A 76 4.10 -1.14 0.56
N VAL A 77 4.71 -0.78 -0.58
CA VAL A 77 4.32 -1.29 -1.91
C VAL A 77 4.49 -2.80 -1.98
N ARG A 78 5.66 -3.32 -1.61
CA ARG A 78 5.93 -4.78 -1.58
C ARG A 78 4.98 -5.52 -0.65
N TYR A 79 4.65 -4.93 0.49
CA TYR A 79 3.71 -5.55 1.43
C TYR A 79 2.28 -5.57 0.89
N CYS A 80 1.83 -4.51 0.21
CA CYS A 80 0.53 -4.49 -0.46
C CYS A 80 0.43 -5.54 -1.58
N ILE A 81 1.50 -5.67 -2.38
CA ILE A 81 1.63 -6.73 -3.40
C ILE A 81 1.48 -8.11 -2.76
N ALA A 82 2.21 -8.39 -1.68
CA ALA A 82 2.14 -9.67 -0.98
C ALA A 82 0.71 -9.96 -0.47
N LEU A 83 0.06 -8.97 0.14
CA LEU A 83 -1.30 -9.14 0.68
C LEU A 83 -2.35 -9.40 -0.42
N VAL A 84 -2.26 -8.72 -1.56
CA VAL A 84 -3.15 -8.95 -2.71
C VAL A 84 -2.88 -10.33 -3.32
N ASN A 85 -1.63 -10.76 -3.41
CA ASN A 85 -1.27 -12.10 -3.88
C ASN A 85 -1.81 -13.21 -2.96
N GLU A 86 -1.89 -12.93 -1.65
CA GLU A 86 -2.49 -13.82 -0.65
C GLU A 86 -4.03 -13.70 -0.56
N GLY A 87 -4.64 -12.73 -1.25
CA GLY A 87 -6.09 -12.46 -1.17
C GLY A 87 -6.54 -11.93 0.20
N THR A 88 -5.65 -11.26 0.92
CA THR A 88 -5.92 -10.72 2.27
C THR A 88 -5.76 -9.20 2.36
N GLU A 89 -5.95 -8.51 1.23
CA GLU A 89 -5.83 -7.06 1.09
C GLU A 89 -6.73 -6.26 2.04
N GLU A 90 -7.91 -6.78 2.42
CA GLU A 90 -8.82 -6.15 3.41
C GLU A 90 -8.12 -5.88 4.74
N LYS A 91 -7.08 -6.65 5.07
CA LYS A 91 -6.34 -6.49 6.32
C LYS A 91 -5.45 -5.24 6.32
N ILE A 92 -5.17 -4.63 5.16
CA ILE A 92 -4.44 -3.35 5.07
C ILE A 92 -5.13 -2.27 5.90
N GLU A 93 -6.46 -2.29 5.93
CA GLU A 93 -7.21 -1.32 6.71
C GLU A 93 -6.90 -1.41 8.21
N SER A 94 -6.60 -2.61 8.69
CA SER A 94 -6.26 -2.85 10.10
C SER A 94 -4.86 -2.36 10.47
N LEU A 95 -3.97 -2.06 9.53
CA LEU A 95 -2.63 -1.54 9.86
C LEU A 95 -2.60 -0.05 10.19
N ALA A 96 -3.59 0.70 9.72
CA ALA A 96 -3.59 2.15 9.89
C ALA A 96 -3.99 2.54 11.33
N GLY A 97 -3.27 3.52 11.89
CA GLY A 97 -3.68 4.22 13.13
C GLY A 97 -3.01 3.75 14.43
N ASP A 98 -2.30 2.63 14.46
CA ASP A 98 -1.63 2.14 15.69
C ASP A 98 -0.26 2.80 15.91
N CYS A 99 -0.24 4.10 16.21
CA CYS A 99 0.98 4.76 16.67
C CYS A 99 1.36 4.24 18.07
N ILE A 100 2.52 3.60 18.19
CA ILE A 100 3.05 3.05 19.44
C ILE A 100 3.67 4.16 20.28
N CYS A 101 4.51 4.99 19.65
CA CYS A 101 5.18 6.13 20.30
C CYS A 101 5.71 7.10 19.25
N VAL A 102 6.16 8.29 19.67
CA VAL A 102 6.80 9.26 18.79
C VAL A 102 8.28 9.32 19.14
N THR A 103 9.15 9.20 18.14
CA THR A 103 10.59 9.36 18.32
C THR A 103 10.94 10.77 18.82
N SER A 104 12.14 10.96 19.38
CA SER A 104 12.62 12.28 19.82
C SER A 104 12.67 13.34 18.71
N LYS A 105 12.58 12.92 17.44
CA LYS A 105 12.51 13.79 16.25
C LYS A 105 11.07 13.98 15.72
N GLY A 106 10.05 13.60 16.49
CA GLY A 106 8.65 13.77 16.11
C GLY A 106 8.09 12.72 15.13
N LYS A 107 8.88 11.74 14.70
CA LYS A 107 8.38 10.69 13.79
C LYS A 107 7.61 9.61 14.56
N PRO A 108 6.36 9.28 14.19
CA PRO A 108 5.60 8.21 14.82
C PRO A 108 6.20 6.82 14.50
N VAL A 109 6.32 5.98 15.52
CA VAL A 109 6.67 4.56 15.43
C VAL A 109 5.37 3.77 15.41
N LYS A 110 5.17 2.98 14.36
CA LYS A 110 3.94 2.23 14.12
C LYS A 110 4.24 0.88 13.48
N PRO A 111 3.38 -0.14 13.69
CA PRO A 111 3.56 -1.45 13.08
C PRO A 111 3.43 -1.34 11.57
N LYS A 112 4.37 -1.96 10.85
CA LYS A 112 4.41 -1.98 9.38
C LYS A 112 3.77 -3.23 8.77
N THR A 113 3.58 -4.27 9.59
CA THR A 113 2.99 -5.55 9.18
C THR A 113 1.93 -5.99 10.17
N LEU A 114 1.00 -6.84 9.73
CA LEU A 114 -0.02 -7.42 10.61
C LEU A 114 0.59 -8.18 11.77
N GLY A 115 1.73 -8.86 11.54
CA GLY A 115 2.47 -9.54 12.59
C GLY A 115 2.96 -8.57 13.68
N GLN A 116 3.53 -7.42 13.28
CA GLN A 116 3.94 -6.38 14.23
C GLN A 116 2.74 -5.81 14.99
N LYS A 117 1.61 -5.57 14.30
CA LYS A 117 0.39 -5.10 14.98
C LYS A 117 -0.09 -6.11 16.02
N LYS A 118 -0.21 -7.38 15.65
CA LYS A 118 -0.61 -8.46 16.58
C LYS A 118 0.34 -8.55 17.77
N TYR A 119 1.65 -8.42 17.53
CA TYR A 119 2.65 -8.42 18.59
C TYR A 119 2.47 -7.22 19.54
N CYS A 120 2.27 -6.02 19.02
CA CYS A 120 2.00 -4.83 19.82
C CYS A 120 0.68 -4.93 20.61
N SER A 121 -0.37 -5.50 20.04
CA SER A 121 -1.62 -5.79 20.74
C SER A 121 -1.42 -6.80 21.86
N ALA A 122 -0.68 -7.88 21.62
CA ALA A 122 -0.37 -8.88 22.64
C ALA A 122 0.38 -8.27 23.84
N ILE A 123 1.34 -7.38 23.58
CA ILE A 123 2.05 -6.64 24.65
C ILE A 123 1.10 -5.75 25.46
N LYS A 124 0.10 -5.12 24.83
CA LYS A 124 -0.87 -4.27 25.54
C LYS A 124 -1.82 -5.11 26.42
N GLU A 125 -2.22 -6.28 25.95
CA GLU A 125 -3.22 -7.13 26.61
C GLU A 125 -2.63 -8.08 27.66
N ASN A 126 -1.32 -8.37 27.60
CA ASN A 126 -0.67 -9.34 28.47
C ASN A 126 0.51 -8.72 29.24
N THR A 127 0.59 -9.01 30.54
CA THR A 127 1.71 -8.58 31.40
C THR A 127 3.07 -9.07 30.90
N ILE A 128 3.11 -10.24 30.25
CA ILE A 128 4.30 -10.81 29.62
C ILE A 128 3.91 -11.37 28.25
N THR A 129 4.65 -10.99 27.22
CA THR A 129 4.54 -11.55 25.86
C THR A 129 5.91 -12.07 25.44
N ILE A 130 5.97 -13.27 24.85
CA ILE A 130 7.19 -13.84 24.27
C ILE A 130 6.94 -14.04 22.78
N GLY A 131 7.79 -13.47 21.94
CA GLY A 131 7.73 -13.57 20.48
C GLY A 131 9.07 -13.28 19.83
#